data_AF-A0A4R3XAK9-F1
#
_entry.id   AF-A0A4R3XAK9-F1
#
_cell.length_a   1.000
_cell.length_b   1.000
_cell.length_c   1.000
_cell.angle_alpha   90.00
_cell.angle_beta   90.00
_cell.angle_gamma   90.00
#
_symmetry.space_group_name_H-M   'P 1'
#
loop_
_entity.id
_entity.type
_entity.pdbx_description
1 polymer ?
#
loop_
_entity_poly.entity_id
_entity_poly.type
_entity_poly.pdbx_seq_one_letter_code
_entity_poly.pdbx_strand_id
1 'polypeptide(L)'
;MSIQPLLEQSWQTLLDKGDRTSPSEYPEMCLITREELQNFLVDASLKWKEGRSHGIYIEESRELDSGSVMGFFARGHYDAYKFAEACNEYTGADPYYDRRYVRAEDCRQEWWRTVPVGGEPGVISYHNAEPRSRGAFAVTVTHVVEDRERKQTQRWIDEHNKGRAAGFADGLNWALRQLDRINAEAGTELLRQYREQDKKGGAK
;
A
#
# COMPACT_ATOMS: atom_id res chain seq x y z
N MET A 1 -7.29 16.92 8.49
CA MET A 1 -8.67 16.69 8.95
C MET A 1 -9.22 17.96 9.54
N SER A 2 -10.44 18.36 9.16
CA SER A 2 -11.15 19.45 9.84
C SER A 2 -11.58 18.95 11.23
N ILE A 3 -11.32 19.71 12.29
CA ILE A 3 -11.73 19.37 13.67
C ILE A 3 -13.23 19.56 13.87
N GLN A 4 -13.91 20.28 12.95
CA GLN A 4 -15.33 20.64 13.07
C GLN A 4 -16.29 19.45 13.28
N PRO A 5 -16.20 18.33 12.53
CA PRO A 5 -17.10 17.20 12.76
C PRO A 5 -16.90 16.56 14.14
N LEU A 6 -15.65 16.48 14.60
CA LEU A 6 -15.31 15.92 15.91
C LEU A 6 -15.74 16.86 17.04
N LEU A 7 -15.57 18.17 16.87
CA LEU A 7 -16.06 19.19 17.79
C LEU A 7 -17.57 19.08 17.95
N GLU A 8 -18.30 18.97 16.85
CA GLU A 8 -19.76 18.94 16.85
C GLU A 8 -20.29 17.68 17.53
N GLN A 9 -19.72 16.53 17.21
CA GLN A 9 -20.07 15.27 17.86
C GLN A 9 -19.73 15.27 19.35
N SER A 10 -18.56 15.78 19.72
CA SER A 10 -18.11 15.82 21.11
C SER A 10 -18.93 16.81 21.95
N TRP A 11 -19.25 17.97 21.38
CA TRP A 11 -20.10 18.98 22.00
C TRP A 11 -21.52 18.45 22.20
N GLN A 12 -22.11 17.82 21.17
CA GLN A 12 -23.42 17.21 21.29
C GLN A 12 -23.43 16.10 22.36
N THR A 13 -22.38 15.27 22.42
CA THR A 13 -22.25 14.24 23.45
C THR A 13 -22.17 14.82 24.87
N LEU A 14 -21.53 15.98 25.05
CA LEU A 14 -21.48 16.68 26.33
C LEU A 14 -22.85 17.24 26.73
N LEU A 15 -23.62 17.77 25.77
CA LEU A 15 -24.99 18.23 26.01
C LEU A 15 -25.93 17.07 26.34
N ASP A 16 -25.80 15.94 25.63
CA ASP A 16 -26.68 14.77 25.77
C ASP A 16 -26.43 13.99 27.07
N LYS A 17 -25.21 14.01 27.62
CA LYS A 17 -24.85 13.30 28.87
C LYS A 17 -25.38 13.94 30.15
N GLY A 18 -26.19 15.00 30.04
CA GLY A 18 -27.36 15.17 30.89
C GLY A 18 -27.16 15.14 32.41
N ASP A 19 -26.17 15.88 32.93
CA ASP A 19 -26.13 16.23 34.36
C ASP A 19 -25.52 17.62 34.62
N ARG A 20 -25.32 18.41 33.56
CA ARG A 20 -24.90 19.81 33.65
C ARG A 20 -25.98 20.65 33.01
N THR A 21 -26.90 21.07 33.86
CA THR A 21 -27.53 22.40 33.86
C THR A 21 -27.49 23.13 32.52
N SER A 22 -28.66 23.30 31.91
CA SER A 22 -28.75 24.07 30.67
C SER A 22 -28.09 25.45 30.83
N PRO A 23 -27.34 25.94 29.82
CA PRO A 23 -26.71 27.26 29.88
C PRO A 23 -27.71 28.41 30.11
N SER A 24 -28.99 28.18 29.80
CA SER A 24 -30.12 29.07 30.09
C SER A 24 -30.52 29.11 31.56
N GLU A 25 -30.25 28.07 32.33
CA GLU A 25 -30.67 27.95 33.74
C GLU A 25 -29.52 28.19 34.71
N TYR A 26 -28.28 27.82 34.37
CA TYR A 26 -27.09 28.05 35.22
C TYR A 26 -25.84 28.31 34.38
N PRO A 27 -25.66 29.56 33.88
CA PRO A 27 -24.52 29.95 33.03
C PRO A 27 -23.15 29.66 33.67
N GLU A 28 -23.08 29.70 35.00
CA GLU A 28 -21.86 29.49 35.80
C GLU A 28 -21.50 28.01 36.06
N MET A 29 -22.32 27.05 35.64
CA MET A 29 -22.07 25.60 35.86
C MET A 29 -21.55 24.87 34.61
N CYS A 30 -21.32 25.58 33.50
CA CYS A 30 -20.66 25.04 32.32
C CYS A 30 -19.20 24.71 32.65
N LEU A 31 -18.88 23.42 32.76
CA LEU A 31 -17.54 22.97 33.14
C LEU A 31 -16.45 23.34 32.11
N ILE A 32 -16.85 23.51 30.85
CA ILE A 32 -16.06 24.06 29.75
C ILE A 32 -17.00 24.73 28.73
N THR A 33 -16.51 25.73 28.02
CA THR A 33 -17.17 26.34 26.86
C THR A 33 -16.87 25.54 25.58
N ARG A 34 -17.66 25.80 24.52
CA ARG A 34 -17.42 25.19 23.20
C ARG A 34 -16.07 25.59 22.60
N GLU A 35 -15.66 26.84 22.83
CA GLU A 35 -14.36 27.37 22.40
C GLU A 35 -13.20 26.67 23.14
N GLU A 36 -13.32 26.48 24.46
CA GLU A 36 -12.34 25.71 25.23
C GLU A 36 -12.26 24.25 24.76
N LEU A 37 -13.40 23.60 24.48
CA LEU A 37 -13.41 22.26 23.90
C LEU A 37 -12.68 22.23 22.54
N GLN A 38 -12.93 23.22 21.68
CA GLN A 38 -12.23 23.33 20.39
C GLN A 38 -10.72 23.45 20.60
N ASN A 39 -10.27 24.29 21.53
CA ASN A 39 -8.85 24.43 21.85
C ASN A 39 -8.25 23.13 22.37
N PHE A 40 -8.94 22.41 23.27
CA PHE A 40 -8.49 21.10 23.74
C PHE A 40 -8.38 20.07 22.63
N LEU A 41 -9.33 20.04 21.70
CA LEU A 41 -9.27 19.13 20.55
C LEU A 41 -8.13 19.48 19.59
N VAL A 42 -7.87 20.78 19.38
CA VAL A 42 -6.71 21.26 18.60
C VAL A 42 -5.41 20.81 19.28
N ASP A 43 -5.24 21.08 20.57
CA ASP A 43 -4.04 20.71 21.33
C ASP A 43 -3.83 19.20 21.36
N ALA A 44 -4.90 18.43 21.58
CA ALA A 44 -4.86 16.97 21.53
C ALA A 44 -4.45 16.49 20.13
N SER A 45 -4.97 17.09 19.07
CA SER A 45 -4.59 16.74 17.70
C SER A 45 -3.12 17.04 17.41
N LEU A 46 -2.58 18.16 17.91
CA LEU A 46 -1.18 18.51 17.75
C LEU A 46 -0.26 17.56 18.50
N LYS A 47 -0.54 17.29 19.79
CA LYS A 47 0.22 16.33 20.60
C LYS A 47 0.18 14.92 20.01
N TRP A 48 -0.98 14.52 19.49
CA TRP A 48 -1.16 13.25 18.82
C TRP A 48 -0.28 13.15 17.56
N LYS A 49 -0.23 14.22 16.76
CA LYS A 49 0.63 14.30 15.57
C LYS A 49 2.11 14.26 15.93
N GLU A 50 2.52 15.03 16.92
CA GLU A 50 3.91 15.01 17.42
C GLU A 50 4.32 13.61 17.87
N GLY A 51 3.46 12.93 18.65
CA GLY A 51 3.71 11.57 19.12
C GLY A 51 3.84 10.53 18.01
N ARG A 52 3.07 10.67 16.93
CA ARG A 52 3.10 9.74 15.77
C ARG A 52 4.15 10.06 14.73
N SER A 53 4.64 11.28 14.68
CA SER A 53 5.76 11.64 13.79
C SER A 53 7.05 10.90 14.19
N HIS A 54 7.18 10.52 15.47
CA HIS A 54 8.37 9.90 16.06
C HIS A 54 9.67 10.68 15.81
N GLY A 55 9.59 11.94 15.38
CA GLY A 55 10.73 12.72 14.88
C GLY A 55 11.34 12.18 13.58
N ILE A 56 10.63 11.32 12.84
CA ILE A 56 11.09 10.71 11.59
C ILE A 56 10.68 11.59 10.41
N TYR A 57 11.66 12.04 9.63
CA TYR A 57 11.42 12.79 8.40
C TYR A 57 11.24 11.82 7.23
N ILE A 58 10.03 11.83 6.64
CA ILE A 58 9.67 10.96 5.52
C ILE A 58 9.95 11.65 4.19
N GLU A 59 10.62 10.92 3.29
CA GLU A 59 10.85 11.28 1.90
C GLU A 59 10.16 10.29 0.96
N GLU A 60 9.81 10.75 -0.24
CA GLU A 60 9.18 9.91 -1.26
C GLU A 60 10.23 9.32 -2.19
N SER A 61 10.15 8.01 -2.43
CA SER A 61 10.84 7.36 -3.53
C SER A 61 9.98 7.48 -4.78
N ARG A 62 10.55 8.01 -5.86
CA ARG A 62 9.84 8.27 -7.12
C ARG A 62 10.54 7.59 -8.30
N GLU A 63 9.76 7.13 -9.26
CA GLU A 63 10.28 6.66 -10.53
C GLU A 63 10.89 7.82 -11.31
N LEU A 64 12.06 7.60 -11.93
CA LEU A 64 12.80 8.64 -12.65
C LEU A 64 12.03 9.21 -13.86
N ASP A 65 11.31 8.36 -14.59
CA ASP A 65 10.65 8.76 -15.84
C ASP A 65 9.28 9.39 -15.61
N SER A 66 8.41 8.73 -14.84
CA SER A 66 7.04 9.22 -14.62
C SER A 66 6.91 10.17 -13.43
N GLY A 67 7.89 10.19 -12.52
CA GLY A 67 7.80 10.88 -11.24
C GLY A 67 6.79 10.24 -10.28
N SER A 68 6.21 9.09 -10.62
CA SER A 68 5.22 8.40 -9.77
C SER A 68 5.84 7.96 -8.46
N VAL A 69 5.08 8.07 -7.37
CA VAL A 69 5.52 7.63 -6.05
C VAL A 69 5.54 6.11 -6.01
N MET A 70 6.71 5.53 -5.77
CA MET A 70 6.97 4.10 -5.66
C MET A 70 6.95 3.63 -4.20
N GLY A 71 7.27 4.53 -3.29
CA GLY A 71 7.41 4.20 -1.88
C GLY A 71 7.86 5.39 -1.03
N PHE A 72 8.23 5.09 0.20
CA PHE A 72 8.66 6.09 1.19
C PHE A 72 9.93 5.61 1.88
N PHE A 73 10.77 6.55 2.27
CA PHE A 73 11.98 6.24 3.02
C PHE A 73 12.31 7.34 4.04
N ALA A 74 13.15 7.00 5.01
CA ALA A 74 13.75 7.93 5.94
C ALA A 74 15.21 7.56 6.16
N ARG A 75 16.09 8.57 6.26
CA ARG A 75 17.50 8.36 6.57
C ARG A 75 17.68 7.92 8.02
N GLY A 76 18.29 6.76 8.20
CA GLY A 76 18.45 6.09 9.49
C GLY A 76 17.75 4.72 9.52
N HIS A 77 18.22 3.84 10.40
CA HIS A 77 17.54 2.59 10.73
C HIS A 77 16.60 2.85 11.91
N TYR A 78 15.33 3.03 11.61
CA TYR A 78 14.26 3.22 12.57
C TYR A 78 13.55 1.91 12.86
N ASP A 79 12.87 1.88 14.00
CA ASP A 79 11.90 0.83 14.28
C ASP A 79 10.81 0.80 13.20
N ALA A 80 10.49 -0.40 12.71
CA ALA A 80 9.57 -0.59 11.59
C ALA A 80 8.16 -0.09 11.88
N TYR A 81 7.69 -0.23 13.13
CA TYR A 81 6.37 0.24 13.53
C TYR A 81 6.32 1.77 13.55
N LYS A 82 7.32 2.40 14.17
CA LYS A 82 7.41 3.88 14.21
C LYS A 82 7.54 4.49 12.82
N PHE A 83 8.32 3.87 11.94
CA PHE A 83 8.45 4.31 10.56
C PHE A 83 7.12 4.18 9.79
N ALA A 84 6.41 3.06 9.92
CA ALA A 84 5.11 2.87 9.29
C ALA A 84 4.08 3.91 9.78
N GLU A 85 4.01 4.19 11.09
CA GLU A 85 3.15 5.25 11.62
C GLU A 85 3.50 6.63 11.06
N ALA A 86 4.78 6.97 11.00
CA ALA A 86 5.24 8.24 10.45
C ALA A 86 4.89 8.37 8.95
N CYS A 87 5.03 7.30 8.16
CA CYS A 87 4.61 7.29 6.75
C CYS A 87 3.09 7.51 6.59
N ASN A 88 2.28 6.83 7.40
CA ASN A 88 0.82 6.95 7.33
C ASN A 88 0.35 8.34 7.76
N GLU A 89 1.00 8.95 8.75
CA GLU A 89 0.75 10.34 9.15
C GLU A 89 1.17 11.32 8.05
N TYR A 90 2.36 11.15 7.47
CA TYR A 90 2.86 11.99 6.37
C TYR A 90 1.91 11.99 5.15
N THR A 91 1.42 10.80 4.78
CA THR A 91 0.57 10.63 3.59
C THR A 91 -0.92 10.88 3.85
N GLY A 92 -1.34 10.83 5.12
CA GLY A 92 -2.74 10.77 5.53
C GLY A 92 -3.46 9.51 5.04
N ALA A 93 -2.72 8.41 4.83
CA ALA A 93 -3.26 7.19 4.23
C ALA A 93 -4.24 6.47 5.16
N ASP A 94 -5.36 6.04 4.59
CA ASP A 94 -6.37 5.22 5.26
C ASP A 94 -6.04 3.72 5.17
N PRO A 95 -6.17 2.94 6.26
CA PRO A 95 -5.83 1.51 6.28
C PRO A 95 -6.65 0.61 5.36
N TYR A 96 -7.86 1.01 4.97
CA TYR A 96 -8.79 0.18 4.23
C TYR A 96 -8.76 0.44 2.72
N TYR A 97 -8.68 1.72 2.34
CA TYR A 97 -8.89 2.12 0.96
C TYR A 97 -7.66 2.76 0.31
N ASP A 98 -6.66 3.17 1.10
CA ASP A 98 -5.50 3.85 0.55
C ASP A 98 -4.38 2.87 0.20
N ARG A 99 -4.03 2.85 -1.09
CA ARG A 99 -2.93 2.04 -1.60
C ARG A 99 -1.57 2.41 -0.99
N ARG A 100 -1.44 3.62 -0.43
CA ARG A 100 -0.22 4.14 0.21
C ARG A 100 -0.06 3.71 1.67
N TYR A 101 -1.08 3.10 2.29
CA TYR A 101 -1.02 2.71 3.69
C TYR A 101 0.07 1.67 3.93
N VAL A 102 1.00 1.99 4.83
CA VAL A 102 2.20 1.22 5.16
C VAL A 102 1.96 0.41 6.43
N ARG A 103 2.32 -0.88 6.40
CA ARG A 103 2.41 -1.71 7.62
C ARG A 103 3.87 -1.91 8.01
N ALA A 104 4.11 -2.21 9.28
CA ALA A 104 5.45 -2.50 9.79
C ALA A 104 6.13 -3.67 9.02
N GLU A 105 5.35 -4.66 8.59
CA GLU A 105 5.80 -5.80 7.77
C GLU A 105 6.27 -5.41 6.36
N ASP A 106 5.82 -4.25 5.84
CA ASP A 106 6.22 -3.73 4.54
C ASP A 106 7.53 -2.90 4.62
N CYS A 107 8.08 -2.71 5.83
CA CYS A 107 9.24 -1.86 6.07
C CYS A 107 10.53 -2.68 6.09
N ARG A 108 11.60 -2.14 5.53
CA ARG A 108 12.92 -2.77 5.43
C ARG A 108 14.00 -1.79 5.86
N GLN A 109 15.07 -2.32 6.43
CA GLN A 109 16.26 -1.56 6.73
C GLN A 109 17.33 -1.91 5.70
N GLU A 110 17.81 -0.90 4.98
CA GLU A 110 18.76 -1.05 3.89
C GLU A 110 19.92 -0.06 4.07
N TRP A 111 20.93 -0.20 3.21
CA TRP A 111 22.02 0.75 3.08
C TRP A 111 22.02 1.25 1.66
N TRP A 112 21.94 2.57 1.47
CA TRP A 112 21.92 3.19 0.15
C TRP A 112 23.11 4.10 -0.05
N ARG A 113 23.44 4.39 -1.31
CA ARG A 113 24.36 5.44 -1.72
C ARG A 113 23.73 6.28 -2.81
N THR A 114 24.14 7.54 -2.87
CA THR A 114 23.72 8.47 -3.91
C THR A 114 24.63 8.35 -5.13
N VAL A 115 24.05 8.12 -6.30
CA VAL A 115 24.75 8.03 -7.58
C VAL A 115 24.16 9.08 -8.52
N PRO A 116 24.97 9.93 -9.16
CA PRO A 116 24.47 10.87 -10.16
C PRO A 116 23.91 10.10 -11.37
N VAL A 117 22.72 10.50 -11.83
CA VAL A 117 22.16 10.03 -13.10
C VAL A 117 22.78 10.89 -14.20
N GLY A 118 23.29 10.25 -15.26
CA GLY A 118 24.27 10.86 -16.18
C GLY A 118 23.89 12.22 -16.79
N GLY A 119 24.91 13.05 -17.03
CA GLY A 119 24.89 14.22 -17.92
C GLY A 119 24.31 15.52 -17.35
N GLU A 120 23.20 15.44 -16.61
CA GLU A 120 22.50 16.62 -16.10
C GLU A 120 22.85 16.92 -14.62
N PRO A 121 23.34 18.13 -14.30
CA PRO A 121 23.59 18.53 -12.93
C PRO A 121 22.29 18.50 -12.10
N GLY A 122 22.29 17.75 -11.00
CA GLY A 122 21.23 17.80 -9.98
C GLY A 122 20.34 16.56 -9.88
N VAL A 123 20.40 15.63 -10.83
CA VAL A 123 19.62 14.38 -10.77
C VAL A 123 20.43 13.29 -10.09
N ILE A 124 19.92 12.78 -8.97
CA ILE A 124 20.54 11.71 -8.19
C ILE A 124 19.61 10.51 -8.08
N SER A 125 20.19 9.32 -8.17
CA SER A 125 19.53 8.04 -7.94
C SER A 125 20.08 7.41 -6.67
N TYR A 126 19.21 6.74 -5.91
CA TYR A 126 19.59 5.96 -4.75
C TYR A 126 19.80 4.50 -5.15
N HIS A 127 20.93 3.94 -4.74
CA HIS A 127 21.27 2.54 -5.02
C HIS A 127 21.65 1.81 -3.74
N ASN A 128 21.33 0.51 -3.69
CA ASN A 128 21.81 -0.38 -2.64
C ASN A 128 23.34 -0.34 -2.53
N ALA A 129 23.80 -0.33 -1.30
CA ALA A 129 25.20 -0.23 -0.91
C ALA A 129 25.48 -1.19 0.25
N GLU A 130 26.75 -1.54 0.42
CA GLU A 130 27.16 -2.32 1.59
C GLU A 130 27.32 -1.40 2.81
N PRO A 131 27.07 -1.91 4.04
CA PRO A 131 27.36 -1.17 5.25
C PRO A 131 28.81 -0.69 5.26
N ARG A 132 29.05 0.55 5.67
CA ARG A 132 30.38 1.19 5.75
C ARG A 132 31.11 1.41 4.41
N SER A 133 30.49 1.10 3.27
CA SER A 133 31.06 1.49 1.98
C SER A 133 31.03 3.01 1.78
N ARG A 134 31.90 3.54 0.91
CA ARG A 134 32.04 4.98 0.69
C ARG A 134 30.73 5.60 0.22
N GLY A 135 30.24 6.59 0.96
CA GLY A 135 29.00 7.31 0.64
C GLY A 135 27.73 6.51 0.96
N ALA A 136 27.83 5.38 1.66
CA ALA A 136 26.68 4.63 2.11
C ALA A 136 26.04 5.27 3.35
N PHE A 137 24.72 5.26 3.41
CA PHE A 137 23.93 5.71 4.54
C PHE A 137 22.80 4.71 4.84
N ALA A 138 22.49 4.59 6.12
CA ALA A 138 21.40 3.75 6.60
C ALA A 138 20.05 4.34 6.17
N VAL A 139 19.12 3.49 5.79
CA VAL A 139 17.77 3.90 5.39
C VAL A 139 16.74 2.89 5.89
N THR A 140 15.57 3.41 6.28
CA THR A 140 14.36 2.60 6.46
C THR A 140 13.43 2.92 5.31
N VAL A 141 12.98 1.91 4.58
CA VAL A 141 12.26 2.07 3.31
C VAL A 141 11.05 1.14 3.24
N THR A 142 10.03 1.57 2.50
CA THR A 142 8.92 0.74 2.04
C THR A 142 8.65 0.99 0.56
N HIS A 143 8.32 -0.08 -0.18
CA HIS A 143 7.92 -0.05 -1.58
C HIS A 143 6.44 -0.42 -1.73
N VAL A 144 5.61 -0.12 -0.72
CA VAL A 144 4.22 -0.61 -0.63
C VAL A 144 3.37 -0.29 -1.87
N VAL A 145 3.61 0.85 -2.52
CA VAL A 145 2.86 1.26 -3.71
C VAL A 145 3.24 0.38 -4.89
N GLU A 146 4.54 0.25 -5.16
CA GLU A 146 5.08 -0.61 -6.22
C GLU A 146 4.72 -2.09 -6.00
N ASP A 147 4.85 -2.61 -4.77
CA ASP A 147 4.55 -4.00 -4.45
C ASP A 147 3.06 -4.32 -4.65
N ARG A 148 2.16 -3.37 -4.40
CA ARG A 148 0.72 -3.53 -4.67
C ARG A 148 0.44 -3.55 -6.17
N GLU A 149 1.06 -2.66 -6.94
CA GLU A 149 0.91 -2.64 -8.40
C GLU A 149 1.44 -3.94 -9.04
N ARG A 150 2.61 -4.43 -8.60
CA ARG A 150 3.15 -5.73 -9.04
C ARG A 150 2.21 -6.88 -8.74
N LYS A 151 1.68 -6.97 -7.52
CA LYS A 151 0.74 -8.04 -7.13
C LYS A 151 -0.56 -7.97 -7.93
N GLN A 152 -1.08 -6.78 -8.20
CA GLN A 152 -2.29 -6.61 -9.02
C GLN A 152 -2.05 -7.08 -10.45
N THR A 153 -0.94 -6.65 -11.06
CA THR A 153 -0.54 -7.07 -12.41
C THR A 153 -0.36 -8.58 -12.50
N GLN A 154 0.29 -9.19 -11.50
CA GLN A 154 0.47 -10.64 -11.46
C GLN A 154 -0.87 -11.38 -11.42
N ARG A 155 -1.83 -10.93 -10.59
CA ARG A 155 -3.18 -11.53 -10.55
C ARG A 155 -3.88 -11.45 -11.89
N TRP A 156 -3.75 -10.33 -12.59
CA TRP A 156 -4.34 -10.16 -13.91
C TRP A 156 -3.74 -11.11 -14.95
N ILE A 157 -2.41 -11.28 -14.92
CA ILE A 157 -1.71 -12.28 -15.75
C ILE A 157 -2.20 -13.70 -15.43
N ASP A 158 -2.31 -14.05 -14.16
CA ASP A 158 -2.75 -15.37 -13.71
C ASP A 158 -4.19 -15.65 -14.14
N GLU A 159 -5.08 -14.66 -14.03
CA GLU A 159 -6.48 -14.76 -14.47
C GLU A 159 -6.58 -14.91 -15.99
N HIS A 160 -5.82 -14.12 -16.75
CA HIS A 160 -5.74 -14.26 -18.20
C HIS A 160 -5.25 -15.67 -18.61
N ASN A 161 -4.22 -16.19 -17.95
CA ASN A 161 -3.70 -17.53 -18.21
C ASN A 161 -4.72 -18.64 -17.87
N LYS A 162 -5.46 -18.49 -16.77
CA LYS A 162 -6.57 -19.40 -16.43
C LYS A 162 -7.67 -19.37 -17.49
N GLY A 163 -8.08 -18.19 -17.94
CA GLY A 163 -9.07 -18.03 -19.01
C GLY A 163 -8.62 -18.67 -20.32
N ARG A 164 -7.34 -18.47 -20.69
CA ARG A 164 -6.74 -19.10 -21.87
C ARG A 164 -6.74 -20.63 -21.78
N ALA A 165 -6.36 -21.18 -20.62
CA ALA A 165 -6.35 -22.63 -20.38
C ALA A 165 -7.77 -23.23 -20.43
N ALA A 166 -8.76 -22.55 -19.83
CA ALA A 166 -10.16 -22.95 -19.88
C ALA A 166 -10.69 -22.95 -21.33
N GLY A 167 -10.45 -21.88 -22.09
CA GLY A 167 -10.88 -21.80 -23.50
C GLY A 167 -10.24 -22.88 -24.38
N PHE A 168 -8.96 -23.21 -24.14
CA PHE A 168 -8.30 -24.32 -24.82
C PHE A 168 -8.96 -25.67 -24.47
N ALA A 169 -9.23 -25.92 -23.19
CA ALA A 169 -9.89 -27.15 -22.74
C ALA A 169 -11.31 -27.30 -23.32
N ASP A 170 -12.09 -26.21 -23.36
CA ASP A 170 -13.42 -26.19 -23.96
C ASP A 170 -13.37 -26.45 -25.47
N GLY A 171 -12.42 -25.83 -26.18
CA GLY A 171 -12.18 -26.07 -27.60
C GLY A 171 -11.79 -27.52 -27.89
N LEU A 172 -10.90 -28.10 -27.07
CA LEU A 172 -10.49 -29.50 -27.19
C LEU A 172 -11.68 -30.44 -26.93
N ASN A 173 -12.45 -30.19 -25.88
CA ASN A 173 -13.65 -30.98 -25.57
C ASN A 173 -14.68 -30.90 -26.69
N TRP A 174 -14.88 -29.72 -27.28
CA TRP A 174 -15.75 -29.56 -28.45
C TRP A 174 -15.25 -30.37 -29.63
N ALA A 175 -13.96 -30.30 -29.94
CA ALA A 175 -13.35 -31.05 -31.05
C ALA A 175 -13.48 -32.57 -30.85
N LEU A 176 -13.22 -33.07 -29.65
CA LEU A 176 -13.39 -34.48 -29.29
C LEU A 176 -14.84 -34.94 -29.49
N ARG A 177 -15.82 -34.14 -29.04
CA ARG A 177 -17.24 -34.44 -29.27
C ARG A 177 -17.64 -34.47 -30.75
N GLN A 178 -17.02 -33.63 -31.59
CA GLN A 178 -17.26 -33.69 -33.03
C GLN A 178 -16.62 -34.95 -33.65
N LEU A 179 -15.42 -35.32 -33.21
CA LEU A 179 -14.74 -36.52 -33.68
C LEU A 179 -15.50 -37.79 -33.28
N ASP A 180 -16.00 -37.90 -32.05
CA ASP A 180 -16.80 -39.05 -31.60
C ASP A 180 -18.06 -39.28 -32.45
N ARG A 181 -18.64 -38.20 -33.02
CA ARG A 181 -19.80 -38.29 -33.93
C ARG A 181 -19.42 -38.81 -35.32
N ILE A 182 -18.19 -38.60 -35.76
CA ILE A 182 -17.71 -38.94 -37.10
C ILE A 182 -17.03 -40.32 -37.10
N ASN A 183 -16.21 -40.59 -36.09
CA ASN A 183 -15.46 -41.82 -35.88
C ASN A 183 -15.08 -41.94 -34.39
N ALA A 184 -15.66 -42.93 -33.71
CA ALA A 184 -15.45 -43.16 -32.27
C ALA A 184 -13.98 -43.43 -31.87
N GLU A 185 -13.12 -43.85 -32.79
CA GLU A 185 -11.70 -44.08 -32.50
C GLU A 185 -10.84 -42.82 -32.68
N ALA A 186 -11.32 -41.83 -33.45
CA ALA A 186 -10.54 -40.65 -33.81
C ALA A 186 -10.24 -39.72 -32.63
N GLY A 187 -11.15 -39.63 -31.64
CA GLY A 187 -10.92 -38.86 -30.41
C GLY A 187 -9.79 -39.44 -29.55
N THR A 188 -9.71 -40.77 -29.48
CA THR A 188 -8.66 -41.49 -28.74
C THR A 188 -7.29 -41.26 -29.36
N GLU A 189 -7.22 -41.29 -30.70
CA GLU A 189 -5.99 -41.06 -31.45
C GLU A 189 -5.50 -39.61 -31.33
N LEU A 190 -6.41 -38.63 -31.34
CA LEU A 190 -6.06 -37.21 -31.14
C LEU A 190 -5.44 -36.96 -29.75
N LEU A 191 -6.02 -37.53 -28.70
CA LEU A 191 -5.49 -37.43 -27.33
C LEU A 191 -4.11 -38.11 -27.20
N ARG A 192 -3.90 -39.23 -27.91
CA ARG A 192 -2.59 -39.91 -27.96
C ARG A 192 -1.53 -39.01 -28.58
N GLN A 193 -1.80 -38.43 -29.74
CA GLN A 193 -0.87 -37.53 -30.44
C GLN A 193 -0.53 -36.29 -29.62
N TYR A 194 -1.53 -35.70 -28.95
CA TYR A 194 -1.31 -34.55 -28.07
C TYR A 194 -0.37 -34.89 -26.90
N ARG A 195 -0.60 -36.02 -26.22
CA ARG A 195 0.27 -36.50 -25.12
C ARG A 195 1.70 -36.82 -25.59
N GLU A 196 1.85 -37.33 -26.81
CA GLU A 196 3.17 -37.60 -27.39
C GLU A 196 3.93 -36.32 -27.78
N GLN A 197 3.22 -35.29 -28.25
CA GLN A 197 3.82 -33.98 -28.49
C GLN A 197 4.21 -33.28 -27.19
N ASP A 198 3.37 -33.33 -26.16
CA ASP A 198 3.63 -32.67 -24.87
C ASP A 198 4.89 -33.26 -24.18
N LYS A 199 5.08 -34.58 -24.27
CA LYS A 199 6.31 -35.26 -23.84
C LYS A 199 7.58 -34.83 -24.59
N LYS A 200 7.44 -34.42 -25.86
CA LYS A 200 8.57 -33.89 -26.66
C LYS A 200 8.84 -32.41 -26.39
N GLY A 201 7.84 -31.65 -25.91
CA GLY A 201 7.94 -30.24 -25.57
C GLY A 201 8.47 -29.95 -24.16
N GLY A 202 8.21 -30.84 -23.18
CA GLY A 202 8.65 -30.69 -21.79
C GLY A 202 10.10 -31.06 -21.48
N ALA A 203 10.93 -31.30 -22.50
CA ALA A 203 12.34 -31.69 -22.37
C ALA A 203 13.33 -30.54 -22.67
N LYS A 204 12.94 -29.28 -22.43
CA LYS A 204 13.83 -28.12 -22.48
C LYS A 204 13.77 -27.33 -21.18
#